data_AF-A0A158L3G9-F1
#
_entry.id   AF-A0A158L3G9-F1
#
_cell.length_a   1.000
_cell.length_b   1.000
_cell.length_c   1.000
_cell.angle_alpha   90.00
_cell.angle_beta   90.00
_cell.angle_gamma   90.00
#
_symmetry.space_group_name_H-M   'P 1'
#
loop_
_entity.id
_entity.type
_entity.pdbx_description
1 polymer ?
#
loop_
_entity_poly.entity_id
_entity_poly.type
_entity_poly.pdbx_seq_one_letter_code
_entity_poly.pdbx_strand_id
1 'polypeptide(L)'
;MQQSMQQLDIFADSRDVVLRNDVVEHLQRRHAVDARASLTQLASEYPEDRALPAMTVLVRELENESSLPLTDHAELAEVRRHLENHVIPAVQQVLPAKDVHAWSTPCWRSLAQRAAPLVFCGTHTESHAAPLWLRAGDCAAATNAVNTIESWWRIPSPLAWMTEARYRASGLDAAWPLFAELAWLAPSRFAALIAGLRDASLNALRRRFDADFPGTGEIEDYVWFPAWLMIVKPALASRLGEARVQRDVPASRATALLGEILRREHEGDQHELMTLREELSRLHTGLFDAYMATRKVQRR
;
A
#
# COMPACT_ATOMS: atom_id res chain seq x y z
N MET A 1 -38.15 -44.85 9.40
CA MET A 1 -36.68 -44.93 9.34
C MET A 1 -36.00 -43.74 8.64
N GLN A 2 -36.65 -43.00 7.73
CA GLN A 2 -36.03 -41.80 7.11
C GLN A 2 -35.95 -40.58 8.04
N GLN A 3 -36.92 -40.37 8.94
CA GLN A 3 -36.89 -39.22 9.87
C GLN A 3 -35.79 -39.31 10.94
N SER A 4 -35.39 -40.51 11.38
CA SER A 4 -34.31 -40.69 12.37
C SER A 4 -32.93 -40.47 11.76
N MET A 5 -32.73 -40.79 10.47
CA MET A 5 -31.49 -40.48 9.74
C MET A 5 -31.34 -38.97 9.49
N GLN A 6 -32.41 -38.28 9.10
CA GLN A 6 -32.39 -36.82 8.95
C GLN A 6 -32.17 -36.07 10.27
N GLN A 7 -32.68 -36.59 11.39
CA GLN A 7 -32.42 -36.00 12.71
C GLN A 7 -30.96 -36.20 13.16
N LEU A 8 -30.39 -37.39 12.92
CA LEU A 8 -28.98 -37.67 13.22
C LEU A 8 -28.04 -36.82 12.36
N ASP A 9 -28.38 -36.56 11.09
CA ASP A 9 -27.64 -35.64 10.20
C ASP A 9 -27.60 -34.22 10.79
N ILE A 10 -28.75 -33.69 11.24
CA ILE A 10 -28.83 -32.35 11.85
C ILE A 10 -28.01 -32.23 13.14
N PHE A 11 -27.90 -33.30 13.94
CA PHE A 11 -27.08 -33.27 15.16
C PHE A 11 -25.59 -33.49 14.88
N ALA A 12 -25.24 -34.31 13.88
CA ALA A 12 -23.87 -34.47 13.42
C ALA A 12 -23.32 -33.17 12.82
N ASP A 13 -24.14 -32.49 12.00
CA ASP A 13 -23.93 -31.14 11.45
C ASP A 13 -23.97 -30.04 12.54
N SER A 14 -24.48 -30.34 13.74
CA SER A 14 -24.41 -29.41 14.87
C SER A 14 -23.10 -29.57 15.64
N ARG A 15 -22.58 -30.80 15.75
CA ARG A 15 -21.41 -31.11 16.56
C ARG A 15 -20.12 -30.75 15.83
N ASP A 16 -20.02 -31.01 14.53
CA ASP A 16 -18.88 -30.55 13.73
C ASP A 16 -18.80 -29.01 13.75
N VAL A 17 -19.95 -28.33 13.63
CA VAL A 17 -20.05 -26.87 13.68
C VAL A 17 -19.66 -26.32 15.04
N VAL A 18 -20.09 -26.94 16.16
CA VAL A 18 -19.66 -26.53 17.51
C VAL A 18 -18.14 -26.68 17.65
N LEU A 19 -17.57 -27.85 17.32
CA LEU A 19 -16.13 -28.07 17.43
C LEU A 19 -15.33 -27.12 16.53
N ARG A 20 -15.83 -26.84 15.32
CA ARG A 20 -15.21 -25.86 14.41
C ARG A 20 -15.24 -24.46 15.01
N ASN A 21 -16.37 -24.06 15.59
CA ASN A 21 -16.51 -22.76 16.25
C ASN A 21 -15.61 -22.63 17.47
N ASP A 22 -15.45 -23.69 18.27
CA ASP A 22 -14.53 -23.69 19.42
C ASP A 22 -13.08 -23.43 18.97
N VAL A 23 -12.63 -24.10 17.90
CA VAL A 23 -11.30 -23.86 17.31
C VAL A 23 -11.17 -22.41 16.83
N VAL A 24 -12.17 -21.92 16.08
CA VAL A 24 -12.19 -20.54 15.56
C VAL A 24 -12.13 -19.52 16.70
N GLU A 25 -12.87 -19.75 17.77
CA GLU A 25 -12.94 -18.87 18.93
C GLU A 25 -11.57 -18.77 19.65
N HIS A 26 -10.89 -19.90 19.86
CA HIS A 26 -9.53 -19.89 20.42
C HIS A 26 -8.50 -19.27 19.47
N LEU A 27 -8.64 -19.50 18.17
CA LEU A 27 -7.78 -18.86 17.15
C LEU A 27 -7.99 -17.34 17.12
N GLN A 28 -9.22 -16.85 17.19
CA GLN A 28 -9.52 -15.41 17.27
C GLN A 28 -8.88 -14.74 18.48
N ARG A 29 -8.85 -15.44 19.63
CA ARG A 29 -8.18 -14.98 20.85
C ARG A 29 -6.67 -15.22 20.85
N ARG A 30 -6.13 -15.88 19.81
CA ARG A 30 -4.73 -16.30 19.71
C ARG A 30 -4.25 -17.15 20.88
N HIS A 31 -5.12 -17.99 21.45
CA HIS A 31 -4.75 -18.93 22.52
C HIS A 31 -4.21 -20.24 21.92
N ALA A 32 -2.89 -20.33 21.74
CA ALA A 32 -2.25 -21.46 21.05
C ALA A 32 -2.59 -22.83 21.67
N VAL A 33 -2.50 -22.94 23.00
CA VAL A 33 -2.71 -24.20 23.74
C VAL A 33 -4.16 -24.68 23.62
N ASP A 34 -5.12 -23.79 23.87
CA ASP A 34 -6.54 -24.12 23.78
C ASP A 34 -6.94 -24.43 22.34
N ALA A 35 -6.45 -23.64 21.36
CA ALA A 35 -6.71 -23.88 19.94
C ALA A 35 -6.16 -25.24 19.48
N ARG A 36 -4.98 -25.64 19.97
CA ARG A 36 -4.41 -26.97 19.70
C ARG A 36 -5.29 -28.07 20.28
N ALA A 37 -5.75 -27.93 21.53
CA ALA A 37 -6.60 -28.92 22.17
C ALA A 37 -7.93 -29.11 21.41
N SER A 38 -8.62 -28.03 21.09
CA SER A 38 -9.87 -28.06 20.32
C SER A 38 -9.64 -28.60 18.90
N LEU A 39 -8.52 -28.27 18.25
CA LEU A 39 -8.19 -28.77 16.92
C LEU A 39 -7.94 -30.29 16.95
N THR A 40 -7.24 -30.80 17.96
CA THR A 40 -7.03 -32.24 18.14
C THR A 40 -8.36 -32.96 18.36
N GLN A 41 -9.29 -32.37 19.12
CA GLN A 41 -10.62 -32.93 19.28
C GLN A 41 -11.37 -32.99 17.95
N LEU A 42 -11.44 -31.87 17.21
CA LEU A 42 -12.08 -31.83 15.89
C LEU A 42 -11.48 -32.86 14.93
N ALA A 43 -10.15 -32.96 14.87
CA ALA A 43 -9.46 -33.90 13.99
C ALA A 43 -9.71 -35.37 14.37
N SER A 44 -9.92 -35.66 15.66
CA SER A 44 -10.22 -37.01 16.13
C SER A 44 -11.65 -37.47 15.78
N GLU A 45 -12.60 -36.53 15.80
CA GLU A 45 -14.02 -36.83 15.56
C GLU A 45 -14.38 -36.69 14.07
N TYR A 46 -13.74 -35.76 13.36
CA TYR A 46 -14.03 -35.40 11.97
C TYR A 46 -12.73 -35.25 11.14
N PRO A 47 -11.98 -36.33 10.88
CA PRO A 47 -10.68 -36.27 10.20
C PRO A 47 -10.72 -35.73 8.76
N GLU A 48 -11.89 -35.81 8.10
CA GLU A 48 -12.11 -35.35 6.72
C GLU A 48 -12.62 -33.90 6.63
N ASP A 49 -12.66 -33.16 7.75
CA ASP A 49 -13.09 -31.77 7.75
C ASP A 49 -12.12 -30.90 6.92
N ARG A 50 -12.68 -30.21 5.91
CA ARG A 50 -11.95 -29.41 4.92
C ARG A 50 -11.22 -28.20 5.51
N ALA A 51 -11.62 -27.75 6.71
CA ALA A 51 -10.99 -26.63 7.41
C ALA A 51 -9.74 -27.04 8.21
N LEU A 52 -9.56 -28.34 8.50
CA LEU A 52 -8.45 -28.84 9.31
C LEU A 52 -7.06 -28.41 8.82
N PRO A 53 -6.73 -28.46 7.51
CA PRO A 53 -5.42 -28.02 7.04
C PRO A 53 -5.15 -26.54 7.35
N ALA A 54 -6.14 -25.67 7.11
CA ALA A 54 -6.01 -24.25 7.37
C ALA A 54 -5.91 -23.96 8.88
N MET A 55 -6.77 -24.58 9.71
CA MET A 55 -6.69 -24.46 11.16
C MET A 55 -5.36 -24.95 11.72
N THR A 56 -4.81 -26.02 11.17
CA THR A 56 -3.49 -26.54 11.56
C THR A 56 -2.36 -25.55 11.29
N VAL A 57 -2.39 -24.85 10.15
CA VAL A 57 -1.43 -23.78 9.83
C VAL A 57 -1.52 -22.67 10.88
N LEU A 58 -2.73 -22.24 11.23
CA LEU A 58 -2.93 -21.15 12.19
C LEU A 58 -2.47 -21.51 13.60
N VAL A 59 -2.80 -22.72 14.09
CA VAL A 59 -2.32 -23.18 15.40
C VAL A 59 -0.80 -23.28 15.44
N ARG A 60 -0.17 -23.84 14.39
CA ARG A 60 1.29 -23.92 14.31
C ARG A 60 1.96 -22.54 14.30
N GLU A 61 1.35 -21.55 13.64
CA GLU A 61 1.86 -20.19 13.63
C GLU A 61 1.83 -19.57 15.04
N LEU A 62 0.76 -19.79 15.80
CA LEU A 62 0.65 -19.32 17.19
C LEU A 62 1.64 -20.02 18.13
N GLU A 63 1.94 -21.30 17.89
CA GLU A 63 2.92 -22.06 18.70
C GLU A 63 4.38 -21.67 18.40
N ASN A 64 4.67 -21.24 17.17
CA ASN A 64 6.01 -20.92 16.69
C ASN A 64 6.38 -19.43 16.83
N GLU A 65 5.71 -18.68 17.70
CA GLU A 65 6.03 -17.27 17.95
C GLU A 65 7.45 -17.11 18.50
N SER A 66 8.40 -16.79 17.61
CA SER A 66 9.77 -16.44 17.96
C SER A 66 9.90 -14.93 18.14
N SER A 67 10.64 -14.50 19.15
CA SER A 67 11.03 -13.10 19.37
C SER A 67 12.48 -12.82 18.96
N LEU A 68 13.19 -13.83 18.44
CA LEU A 68 14.60 -13.69 18.11
C LEU A 68 14.78 -12.83 16.85
N PRO A 69 15.73 -11.88 16.86
CA PRO A 69 16.09 -11.13 15.67
C PRO A 69 16.46 -12.05 14.50
N LEU A 70 16.10 -11.61 13.29
CA LEU A 70 16.50 -12.29 12.05
C LEU A 70 17.98 -12.01 11.76
N THR A 71 18.65 -13.01 11.20
CA THR A 71 20.09 -12.98 10.95
C THR A 71 20.41 -12.27 9.62
N ASP A 72 19.59 -12.50 8.59
CA ASP A 72 19.82 -11.96 7.26
C ASP A 72 18.52 -11.76 6.43
N HIS A 73 18.68 -11.21 5.23
CA HIS A 73 17.57 -10.93 4.32
C HIS A 73 16.93 -12.18 3.70
N ALA A 74 17.64 -13.31 3.64
CA ALA A 74 17.12 -14.57 3.11
C ALA A 74 16.18 -15.22 4.14
N GLU A 75 16.57 -15.23 5.42
CA GLU A 75 15.73 -15.64 6.54
C GLU A 75 14.45 -14.79 6.59
N LEU A 76 14.59 -13.46 6.46
CA LEU A 76 13.43 -12.58 6.37
C LEU A 76 12.52 -12.92 5.18
N ALA A 77 13.11 -13.12 4.00
CA ALA A 77 12.33 -13.45 2.80
C ALA A 77 11.57 -14.76 2.95
N GLU A 78 12.16 -15.76 3.62
CA GLU A 78 11.53 -17.05 3.90
C GLU A 78 10.33 -16.90 4.85
N VAL A 79 10.55 -16.27 6.01
CA VAL A 79 9.48 -16.09 7.02
C VAL A 79 8.35 -15.23 6.46
N ARG A 80 8.67 -14.18 5.71
CA ARG A 80 7.67 -13.35 5.01
C ARG A 80 6.87 -14.19 4.01
N ARG A 81 7.53 -15.00 3.17
CA ARG A 81 6.85 -15.82 2.17
C ARG A 81 5.95 -16.87 2.81
N HIS A 82 6.36 -17.44 3.95
CA HIS A 82 5.52 -18.32 4.75
C HIS A 82 4.24 -17.63 5.22
N LEU A 83 4.35 -16.41 5.76
CA LEU A 83 3.17 -15.61 6.13
C LEU A 83 2.27 -15.34 4.93
N GLU A 84 2.83 -14.85 3.82
CA GLU A 84 2.07 -14.45 2.63
C GLU A 84 1.37 -15.63 1.94
N ASN A 85 2.04 -16.78 1.84
CA ASN A 85 1.56 -17.91 1.01
C ASN A 85 0.79 -18.97 1.80
N HIS A 86 0.97 -19.06 3.11
CA HIS A 86 0.34 -20.10 3.93
C HIS A 86 -0.55 -19.52 5.02
N VAL A 87 -0.01 -18.61 5.84
CA VAL A 87 -0.74 -18.11 7.01
C VAL A 87 -1.89 -17.20 6.59
N ILE A 88 -1.65 -16.17 5.79
CA ILE A 88 -2.70 -15.21 5.40
C ILE A 88 -3.87 -15.89 4.65
N PRO A 89 -3.64 -16.80 3.67
CA PRO A 89 -4.73 -17.55 3.06
C PRO A 89 -5.50 -18.42 4.06
N ALA A 90 -4.82 -19.08 5.00
CA ALA A 90 -5.47 -19.88 6.04
C ALA A 90 -6.35 -19.00 6.96
N VAL A 91 -5.90 -17.79 7.32
CA VAL A 91 -6.68 -16.83 8.09
C VAL A 91 -7.95 -16.44 7.34
N GLN A 92 -7.83 -16.14 6.04
CA GLN A 92 -8.97 -15.76 5.19
C GLN A 92 -9.98 -16.89 4.99
N GLN A 93 -9.52 -18.15 5.03
CA GLN A 93 -10.38 -19.33 4.91
C GLN A 93 -11.14 -19.64 6.20
N VAL A 94 -10.50 -19.45 7.36
CA VAL A 94 -11.03 -19.92 8.66
C VAL A 94 -11.75 -18.81 9.42
N LEU A 95 -11.26 -17.56 9.38
CA LEU A 95 -11.79 -16.47 10.16
C LEU A 95 -12.75 -15.58 9.35
N PRO A 96 -13.72 -14.94 10.01
CA PRO A 96 -14.55 -13.91 9.37
C PRO A 96 -13.69 -12.78 8.78
N ALA A 97 -14.09 -12.26 7.61
CA ALA A 97 -13.32 -11.23 6.89
C ALA A 97 -12.97 -9.99 7.75
N LYS A 98 -13.83 -9.62 8.69
CA LYS A 98 -13.61 -8.51 9.65
C LYS A 98 -12.46 -8.75 10.63
N ASP A 99 -12.15 -10.01 10.93
CA ASP A 99 -11.14 -10.38 11.93
C ASP A 99 -9.76 -10.66 11.31
N VAL A 100 -9.70 -10.90 9.99
CA VAL A 100 -8.46 -11.23 9.24
C VAL A 100 -7.35 -10.21 9.51
N HIS A 101 -7.66 -8.92 9.43
CA HIS A 101 -6.66 -7.87 9.66
C HIS A 101 -6.20 -7.83 11.12
N ALA A 102 -7.16 -7.90 12.06
CA ALA A 102 -6.86 -7.88 13.49
C ALA A 102 -5.98 -9.08 13.90
N TRP A 103 -6.27 -10.26 13.34
CA TRP A 103 -5.52 -11.47 13.60
C TRP A 103 -4.12 -11.44 12.98
N SER A 104 -3.97 -10.95 11.75
CA SER A 104 -2.66 -10.93 11.06
C SER A 104 -1.72 -9.82 11.52
N THR A 105 -2.25 -8.75 12.11
CA THR A 105 -1.46 -7.59 12.56
C THR A 105 -0.33 -7.97 13.55
N PRO A 106 -0.56 -8.76 14.61
CA PRO A 106 0.51 -9.24 15.50
C PRO A 106 1.62 -10.01 14.79
N CYS A 107 1.29 -10.87 13.81
CA CYS A 107 2.28 -11.63 13.05
C CYS A 107 3.20 -10.68 12.26
N TRP A 108 2.63 -9.71 11.55
CA TRP A 108 3.40 -8.71 10.81
C TRP A 108 4.25 -7.83 11.72
N ARG A 109 3.72 -7.43 12.87
CA ARG A 109 4.43 -6.63 13.88
C ARG A 109 5.62 -7.40 14.45
N SER A 110 5.44 -8.66 14.84
CA SER A 110 6.52 -9.51 15.33
C SER A 110 7.63 -9.66 14.27
N LEU A 111 7.25 -9.95 13.03
CA LEU A 111 8.23 -10.06 11.94
C LEU A 111 8.99 -8.73 11.70
N ALA A 112 8.28 -7.60 11.74
CA ALA A 112 8.89 -6.27 11.59
C ALA A 112 9.89 -5.95 12.71
N GLN A 113 9.59 -6.33 13.96
CA GLN A 113 10.49 -6.17 15.10
C GLN A 113 11.74 -7.02 14.94
N ARG A 114 11.59 -8.29 14.54
CA ARG A 114 12.72 -9.20 14.31
C ARG A 114 13.60 -8.76 13.14
N ALA A 115 13.01 -8.10 12.14
CA ALA A 115 13.70 -7.52 10.99
C ALA A 115 14.39 -6.17 11.28
N ALA A 116 14.10 -5.52 12.41
CA ALA A 116 14.59 -4.17 12.70
C ALA A 116 16.12 -3.99 12.66
N PRO A 117 16.95 -4.98 13.04
CA PRO A 117 18.41 -4.86 12.94
C PRO A 117 18.96 -4.95 11.51
N LEU A 118 18.17 -5.41 10.54
CA LEU A 118 18.63 -5.59 9.17
C LEU A 118 18.73 -4.25 8.44
N VAL A 119 19.92 -3.95 7.92
CA VAL A 119 20.17 -2.75 7.12
C VAL A 119 19.48 -2.87 5.77
N PHE A 120 19.00 -1.76 5.21
CA PHE A 120 18.39 -1.79 3.88
C PHE A 120 19.36 -2.34 2.81
N CYS A 121 18.84 -3.26 1.99
CA CYS A 121 19.57 -3.88 0.89
C CYS A 121 18.83 -3.65 -0.44
N GLY A 122 19.48 -2.95 -1.38
CA GLY A 122 18.88 -2.59 -2.68
C GLY A 122 18.51 -3.77 -3.58
N THR A 123 19.15 -4.94 -3.42
CA THR A 123 18.81 -6.16 -4.18
C THR A 123 17.62 -6.90 -3.57
N HIS A 124 17.34 -6.70 -2.28
CA HIS A 124 16.24 -7.32 -1.54
C HIS A 124 15.30 -6.26 -0.99
N THR A 125 14.77 -5.42 -1.89
CA THR A 125 13.98 -4.24 -1.47
C THR A 125 12.83 -4.59 -0.54
N GLU A 126 12.11 -5.69 -0.73
CA GLU A 126 10.99 -6.07 0.13
C GLU A 126 11.41 -6.74 1.46
N SER A 127 12.70 -7.02 1.67
CA SER A 127 13.25 -7.62 2.88
C SER A 127 13.78 -6.53 3.83
N HIS A 128 12.90 -5.64 4.27
CA HIS A 128 13.20 -4.58 5.25
C HIS A 128 12.04 -4.45 6.26
N ALA A 129 12.30 -3.86 7.43
CA ALA A 129 11.28 -3.69 8.47
C ALA A 129 10.11 -2.78 8.06
N ALA A 130 10.38 -1.72 7.28
CA ALA A 130 9.38 -0.73 6.88
C ALA A 130 8.13 -1.30 6.16
N PRO A 131 8.24 -2.11 5.08
CA PRO A 131 7.07 -2.70 4.43
C PRO A 131 6.28 -3.63 5.37
N LEU A 132 6.92 -4.28 6.34
CA LEU A 132 6.26 -5.13 7.32
C LEU A 132 5.43 -4.31 8.32
N TRP A 133 5.96 -3.18 8.78
CA TRP A 133 5.21 -2.22 9.60
C TRP A 133 3.98 -1.68 8.87
N LEU A 134 4.09 -1.40 7.57
CA LEU A 134 2.95 -1.00 6.74
C LEU A 134 1.89 -2.10 6.63
N ARG A 135 2.29 -3.38 6.54
CA ARG A 135 1.36 -4.52 6.59
C ARG A 135 0.69 -4.67 7.96
N ALA A 136 1.39 -4.33 9.04
CA ALA A 136 0.84 -4.28 10.39
C ALA A 136 -0.04 -3.04 10.66
N GLY A 137 -0.14 -2.11 9.71
CA GLY A 137 -0.89 -0.85 9.88
C GLY A 137 -0.19 0.21 10.73
N ASP A 138 1.07 -0.01 11.13
CA ASP A 138 1.81 0.91 11.99
C ASP A 138 2.63 1.90 11.16
N CYS A 139 2.00 3.03 10.83
CA CYS A 139 2.60 4.05 9.98
C CYS A 139 3.74 4.79 10.67
N ALA A 140 3.70 4.91 12.00
CA ALA A 140 4.74 5.58 12.77
C ALA A 140 6.02 4.72 12.80
N ALA A 141 5.89 3.43 13.09
CA ALA A 141 7.01 2.49 13.05
C ALA A 141 7.60 2.34 11.64
N ALA A 142 6.75 2.31 10.61
CA ALA A 142 7.21 2.30 9.22
C ALA A 142 8.03 3.56 8.88
N THR A 143 7.54 4.75 9.26
CA THR A 143 8.24 6.03 9.06
C THR A 143 9.61 6.01 9.75
N ASN A 144 9.66 5.55 11.01
CA ASN A 144 10.91 5.45 11.77
C ASN A 144 11.91 4.50 11.09
N ALA A 145 11.44 3.34 10.61
CA ALA A 145 12.25 2.38 9.89
C ALA A 145 12.78 2.94 8.56
N VAL A 146 12.01 3.74 7.81
CA VAL A 146 12.52 4.38 6.58
C VAL A 146 13.58 5.43 6.90
N ASN A 147 13.41 6.19 7.99
CA ASN A 147 14.36 7.24 8.38
C ASN A 147 15.75 6.72 8.78
N THR A 148 15.92 5.42 9.04
CA THR A 148 17.25 4.82 9.27
C THR A 148 18.03 4.62 7.97
N ILE A 149 17.36 4.68 6.82
CA ILE A 149 17.96 4.51 5.49
C ILE A 149 18.52 5.86 5.05
N GLU A 150 19.84 5.92 4.84
CA GLU A 150 20.49 7.12 4.34
C GLU A 150 19.95 7.50 2.95
N SER A 151 19.64 8.78 2.76
CA SER A 151 19.14 9.31 1.48
C SER A 151 17.93 8.54 0.91
N TRP A 152 17.06 8.00 1.78
CA TRP A 152 15.91 7.18 1.40
C TRP A 152 15.02 7.79 0.30
N TRP A 153 14.93 9.11 0.25
CA TRP A 153 14.14 9.85 -0.74
C TRP A 153 14.67 9.74 -2.18
N ARG A 154 15.92 9.29 -2.37
CA ARG A 154 16.52 8.99 -3.69
C ARG A 154 16.29 7.55 -4.14
N ILE A 155 15.75 6.69 -3.26
CA ILE A 155 15.64 5.26 -3.51
C ILE A 155 14.16 4.92 -3.73
N PRO A 156 13.78 4.29 -4.85
CA PRO A 156 12.38 4.06 -5.20
C PRO A 156 11.54 3.36 -4.12
N SER A 157 12.04 2.27 -3.52
CA SER A 157 11.26 1.50 -2.54
C SER A 157 11.09 2.23 -1.20
N PRO A 158 12.15 2.76 -0.56
CA PRO A 158 12.00 3.57 0.65
C PRO A 158 11.12 4.81 0.46
N LEU A 159 11.23 5.51 -0.67
CA LEU A 159 10.33 6.62 -0.99
C LEU A 159 8.87 6.16 -1.06
N ALA A 160 8.58 5.05 -1.75
CA ALA A 160 7.23 4.51 -1.83
C ALA A 160 6.65 4.14 -0.45
N TRP A 161 7.44 3.52 0.42
CA TRP A 161 7.01 3.19 1.79
C TRP A 161 6.73 4.45 2.62
N MET A 162 7.58 5.48 2.51
CA MET A 162 7.32 6.75 3.19
C MET A 162 6.05 7.42 2.66
N THR A 163 5.83 7.42 1.34
CA THR A 163 4.60 7.94 0.73
C THR A 163 3.38 7.23 1.28
N GLU A 164 3.40 5.90 1.33
CA GLU A 164 2.31 5.09 1.88
C GLU A 164 2.08 5.37 3.37
N ALA A 165 3.14 5.42 4.18
CA ALA A 165 3.07 5.70 5.60
C ALA A 165 2.45 7.09 5.88
N ARG A 166 2.90 8.12 5.14
CA ARG A 166 2.39 9.48 5.27
C ARG A 166 0.94 9.60 4.82
N TYR A 167 0.59 8.96 3.71
CA TYR A 167 -0.78 8.91 3.24
C TYR A 167 -1.71 8.27 4.28
N ARG A 168 -1.35 7.11 4.83
CA ARG A 168 -2.19 6.41 5.81
C ARG A 168 -2.28 7.14 7.15
N ALA A 169 -1.23 7.85 7.57
CA ALA A 169 -1.20 8.58 8.84
C ALA A 169 -1.85 9.96 8.79
N SER A 170 -1.77 10.66 7.66
CA SER A 170 -2.11 12.09 7.57
C SER A 170 -2.90 12.48 6.32
N GLY A 171 -3.30 11.50 5.51
CA GLY A 171 -4.11 11.71 4.31
C GLY A 171 -3.34 12.24 3.10
N LEU A 172 -4.08 12.57 2.05
CA LEU A 172 -3.53 12.99 0.75
C LEU A 172 -2.72 14.28 0.83
N ASP A 173 -3.19 15.27 1.61
CA ASP A 173 -2.56 16.59 1.67
C ASP A 173 -1.10 16.52 2.10
N ALA A 174 -0.78 15.63 3.04
CA ALA A 174 0.59 15.41 3.51
C ALA A 174 1.42 14.53 2.56
N ALA A 175 0.78 13.75 1.69
CA ALA A 175 1.44 12.78 0.83
C ALA A 175 1.72 13.30 -0.60
N TRP A 176 1.02 14.35 -1.05
CA TRP A 176 1.19 14.90 -2.41
C TRP A 176 2.64 15.19 -2.81
N PRO A 177 3.49 15.80 -1.97
CA PRO A 177 4.88 16.03 -2.33
C PRO A 177 5.62 14.73 -2.65
N LEU A 178 5.40 13.69 -1.84
CA LEU A 178 6.06 12.40 -1.99
C LEU A 178 5.49 11.58 -3.15
N PHE A 179 4.20 11.72 -3.46
CA PHE A 179 3.62 11.18 -4.69
C PHE A 179 4.26 11.79 -5.93
N ALA A 180 4.52 13.10 -5.93
CA ALA A 180 5.20 13.77 -7.03
C ALA A 180 6.64 13.30 -7.19
N GLU A 181 7.39 13.26 -6.08
CA GLU A 181 8.77 12.74 -6.07
C GLU A 181 8.84 11.28 -6.55
N LEU A 182 7.89 10.43 -6.13
CA LEU A 182 7.83 9.03 -6.55
C LEU A 182 7.47 8.88 -8.03
N ALA A 183 6.55 9.70 -8.54
CA ALA A 183 6.18 9.70 -9.94
C ALA A 183 7.37 10.03 -10.84
N TRP A 184 8.22 10.99 -10.45
CA TRP A 184 9.43 11.33 -11.19
C TRP A 184 10.52 10.25 -11.08
N LEU A 185 10.69 9.67 -9.89
CA LEU A 185 11.76 8.72 -9.61
C LEU A 185 11.47 7.31 -10.15
N ALA A 186 10.23 6.83 -10.00
CA ALA A 186 9.83 5.47 -10.35
C ALA A 186 8.33 5.40 -10.72
N PRO A 187 7.97 5.76 -11.96
CA PRO A 187 6.57 5.79 -12.44
C PRO A 187 5.80 4.47 -12.22
N SER A 188 6.47 3.34 -12.44
CA SER A 188 5.87 2.02 -12.22
C SER A 188 5.52 1.75 -10.76
N ARG A 189 6.36 2.18 -9.82
CA ARG A 189 6.08 2.07 -8.37
C ARG A 189 5.02 3.07 -7.93
N PHE A 190 4.99 4.27 -8.50
CA PHE A 190 3.91 5.23 -8.29
C PHE A 190 2.55 4.65 -8.69
N ALA A 191 2.45 4.07 -9.89
CA ALA A 191 1.21 3.46 -10.38
C ALA A 191 0.77 2.25 -9.54
N ALA A 192 1.73 1.40 -9.14
CA ALA A 192 1.48 0.27 -8.26
C ALA A 192 1.00 0.72 -6.87
N LEU A 193 1.59 1.78 -6.30
CA LEU A 193 1.20 2.33 -5.01
C LEU A 193 -0.23 2.86 -5.05
N ILE A 194 -0.59 3.68 -6.05
CA ILE A 194 -1.96 4.19 -6.20
C ILE A 194 -2.97 3.04 -6.27
N ALA A 195 -2.68 2.02 -7.07
CA ALA A 195 -3.55 0.84 -7.18
C ALA A 195 -3.67 0.09 -5.83
N GLY A 196 -2.56 -0.06 -5.10
CA GLY A 196 -2.49 -0.75 -3.82
C GLY A 196 -3.24 -0.05 -2.69
N LEU A 197 -3.25 1.29 -2.67
CA LEU A 197 -3.95 2.08 -1.66
C LEU A 197 -5.47 1.95 -1.72
N ARG A 198 -6.02 1.57 -2.89
CA ARG A 198 -7.46 1.42 -3.15
C ARG A 198 -8.30 2.67 -2.81
N ASP A 199 -7.67 3.85 -2.83
CA ASP A 199 -8.37 5.11 -2.61
C ASP A 199 -9.17 5.51 -3.85
N ALA A 200 -10.47 5.78 -3.68
CA ALA A 200 -11.36 6.09 -4.79
C ALA A 200 -10.99 7.40 -5.50
N SER A 201 -10.48 8.40 -4.77
CA SER A 201 -10.11 9.70 -5.32
C SER A 201 -8.83 9.62 -6.15
N LEU A 202 -7.81 8.90 -5.65
CA LEU A 202 -6.58 8.63 -6.41
C LEU A 202 -6.87 7.79 -7.65
N ASN A 203 -7.71 6.76 -7.53
CA ASN A 203 -8.09 5.92 -8.67
C ASN A 203 -8.92 6.66 -9.71
N ALA A 204 -9.74 7.64 -9.31
CA ALA A 204 -10.44 8.52 -10.24
C ALA A 204 -9.46 9.46 -10.97
N LEU A 205 -8.50 10.05 -10.24
CA LEU A 205 -7.46 10.90 -10.83
C LEU A 205 -6.58 10.14 -11.82
N ARG A 206 -6.15 8.93 -11.47
CA ARG A 206 -5.38 8.05 -12.35
C ARG A 206 -6.14 7.75 -13.64
N ARG A 207 -7.39 7.26 -13.54
CA ARG A 207 -8.21 6.96 -14.73
C ARG A 207 -8.42 8.18 -15.62
N ARG A 208 -8.56 9.36 -15.01
CA ARG A 208 -8.70 10.61 -15.76
C ARG A 208 -7.38 11.01 -16.43
N PHE A 209 -6.24 10.83 -15.77
CA PHE A 209 -4.93 11.03 -16.38
C PHE A 209 -4.76 10.11 -17.59
N ASP A 210 -5.04 8.83 -17.44
CA ASP A 210 -4.92 7.83 -18.51
C ASP A 210 -5.81 8.16 -19.74
N ALA A 211 -6.94 8.84 -19.52
CA ALA A 211 -7.87 9.23 -20.58
C ALA A 211 -7.56 10.60 -21.23
N ASP A 212 -7.14 11.58 -20.42
CA ASP A 212 -7.04 12.99 -20.82
C ASP A 212 -5.59 13.38 -21.19
N PHE A 213 -4.57 12.68 -20.69
CA PHE A 213 -3.18 13.11 -20.86
C PHE A 213 -2.66 12.80 -22.27
N PRO A 214 -2.14 13.79 -23.01
CA PRO A 214 -1.62 13.60 -24.37
C PRO A 214 -0.20 12.99 -24.34
N GLY A 215 -0.10 11.76 -23.86
CA GLY A 215 1.12 10.94 -23.79
C GLY A 215 1.08 9.73 -24.72
N THR A 216 1.99 8.78 -24.51
CA THR A 216 2.03 7.50 -25.23
C THR A 216 1.03 6.47 -24.68
N GLY A 217 0.48 6.71 -23.48
CA GLY A 217 -0.35 5.75 -22.74
C GLY A 217 0.47 4.73 -21.96
N GLU A 218 1.80 4.89 -21.90
CA GLU A 218 2.71 3.97 -21.24
C GLU A 218 2.95 4.37 -19.76
N ILE A 219 3.50 3.44 -18.98
CA ILE A 219 3.76 3.64 -17.55
C ILE A 219 4.69 4.84 -17.29
N GLU A 220 5.58 5.15 -18.23
CA GLU A 220 6.50 6.28 -18.17
C GLU A 220 5.79 7.64 -18.17
N ASP A 221 4.57 7.74 -18.73
CA ASP A 221 3.82 9.00 -18.75
C ASP A 221 3.49 9.50 -17.35
N TYR A 222 3.42 8.63 -16.34
CA TYR A 222 3.12 9.05 -14.98
C TYR A 222 4.15 10.03 -14.39
N VAL A 223 5.35 10.19 -14.97
CA VAL A 223 6.25 11.29 -14.58
C VAL A 223 5.58 12.66 -14.71
N TRP A 224 4.63 12.81 -15.65
CA TRP A 224 3.89 14.04 -15.92
C TRP A 224 2.62 14.19 -15.07
N PHE A 225 2.24 13.15 -14.33
CA PHE A 225 1.04 13.18 -13.48
C PHE A 225 1.01 14.37 -12.51
N PRO A 226 2.10 14.74 -11.81
CA PRO A 226 2.08 15.89 -10.89
C PRO A 226 1.83 17.22 -11.60
N ALA A 227 2.43 17.41 -12.78
CA ALA A 227 2.26 18.61 -13.59
C ALA A 227 0.83 18.72 -14.14
N TRP A 228 0.30 17.61 -14.70
CA TRP A 228 -1.09 17.53 -15.14
C TRP A 228 -2.07 17.76 -13.98
N LEU A 229 -1.77 17.24 -12.79
CA LEU A 229 -2.61 17.39 -11.60
C LEU A 229 -2.79 18.87 -11.21
N MET A 230 -1.75 19.70 -11.35
CA MET A 230 -1.85 21.14 -11.13
C MET A 230 -2.78 21.84 -12.13
N ILE A 231 -2.89 21.35 -13.36
CA ILE A 231 -3.81 21.90 -14.37
C ILE A 231 -5.26 21.59 -13.99
N VAL A 232 -5.54 20.33 -13.64
CA VAL A 232 -6.91 19.89 -13.32
C VAL A 232 -7.36 20.26 -11.92
N LYS A 233 -6.41 20.44 -10.98
CA LYS A 233 -6.65 20.85 -9.59
C LYS A 233 -5.62 21.91 -9.15
N PRO A 234 -5.77 23.18 -9.59
CA PRO A 234 -4.83 24.26 -9.25
C PRO A 234 -4.64 24.50 -7.75
N ALA A 235 -5.64 24.18 -6.93
CA ALA A 235 -5.55 24.30 -5.47
C ALA A 235 -4.45 23.42 -4.84
N LEU A 236 -3.96 22.39 -5.56
CA LEU A 236 -2.86 21.54 -5.09
C LEU A 236 -1.47 22.13 -5.37
N ALA A 237 -1.39 23.31 -6.01
CA ALA A 237 -0.11 23.90 -6.39
C ALA A 237 0.83 24.13 -5.19
N SER A 238 0.30 24.62 -4.07
CA SER A 238 1.09 24.84 -2.85
C SER A 238 1.66 23.54 -2.30
N ARG A 239 0.84 22.48 -2.22
CA ARG A 239 1.25 21.15 -1.72
C ARG A 239 2.26 20.49 -2.63
N LEU A 240 2.00 20.45 -3.93
CA LEU A 240 2.96 19.88 -4.89
C LEU A 240 4.24 20.71 -4.99
N GLY A 241 4.19 22.01 -4.68
CA GLY A 241 5.36 22.88 -4.57
C GLY A 241 6.29 22.56 -3.39
N GLU A 242 5.84 21.79 -2.38
CA GLU A 242 6.69 21.31 -1.29
C GLU A 242 7.58 20.13 -1.72
N ALA A 243 7.36 19.55 -2.91
CA ALA A 243 8.14 18.44 -3.45
C ALA A 243 9.58 18.86 -3.78
N ARG A 244 10.53 17.93 -3.58
CA ARG A 244 11.93 18.11 -3.97
C ARG A 244 12.08 18.03 -5.49
N VAL A 245 12.15 19.18 -6.14
CA VAL A 245 12.32 19.29 -7.59
C VAL A 245 13.63 18.63 -8.07
N GLN A 246 13.51 17.74 -9.04
CA GLN A 246 14.62 17.09 -9.73
C GLN A 246 14.93 17.88 -11.01
N ARG A 247 16.02 18.63 -11.01
CA ARG A 247 16.34 19.60 -12.09
C ARG A 247 16.64 18.93 -13.43
N ASP A 248 17.10 17.70 -13.40
CA ASP A 248 17.43 16.85 -14.54
C ASP A 248 16.20 16.17 -15.15
N VAL A 249 15.05 16.16 -14.45
CA VAL A 249 13.81 15.56 -14.94
C VAL A 249 12.88 16.65 -15.51
N PRO A 250 12.59 16.64 -16.84
CA PRO A 250 11.73 17.65 -17.47
C PRO A 250 10.35 17.79 -16.82
N ALA A 251 9.73 16.68 -16.41
CA ALA A 251 8.41 16.67 -15.79
C ALA A 251 8.40 17.30 -14.38
N SER A 252 9.49 17.15 -13.62
CA SER A 252 9.65 17.81 -12.33
C SER A 252 9.80 19.32 -12.49
N ARG A 253 10.59 19.75 -13.48
CA ARG A 253 10.69 21.17 -13.86
C ARG A 253 9.36 21.75 -14.31
N ALA A 254 8.60 21.03 -15.14
CA ALA A 254 7.30 21.47 -15.61
C ALA A 254 6.30 21.65 -14.45
N THR A 255 6.37 20.81 -13.42
CA THR A 255 5.55 20.95 -12.21
C THR A 255 5.89 22.24 -11.45
N ALA A 256 7.19 22.53 -11.25
CA ALA A 256 7.63 23.76 -10.62
C ALA A 256 7.24 25.01 -11.45
N LEU A 257 7.41 24.94 -12.77
CA LEU A 257 7.04 26.01 -13.70
C LEU A 257 5.53 26.29 -13.68
N LEU A 258 4.69 25.25 -13.65
CA LEU A 258 3.24 25.40 -13.52
C LEU A 258 2.85 26.03 -12.19
N GLY A 259 3.50 25.66 -11.08
CA GLY A 259 3.28 26.31 -9.78
C GLY A 259 3.54 27.82 -9.84
N GLU A 260 4.62 28.22 -10.51
CA GLU A 260 4.95 29.63 -10.71
C GLU A 260 3.96 30.34 -11.64
N ILE A 261 3.58 29.71 -12.75
CA ILE A 261 2.53 30.23 -13.65
C ILE A 261 1.24 30.48 -12.88
N LEU A 262 0.77 29.51 -12.09
CA LEU A 262 -0.46 29.62 -11.30
C LEU A 262 -0.41 30.75 -10.28
N ARG A 263 0.76 30.95 -9.64
CA ARG A 263 0.99 32.05 -8.71
C ARG A 263 0.91 33.41 -9.41
N ARG A 264 1.61 33.56 -10.55
CA ARG A 264 1.61 34.81 -11.34
C ARG A 264 0.25 35.14 -11.95
N GLU A 265 -0.52 34.11 -12.33
CA GLU A 265 -1.92 34.28 -12.76
C GLU A 265 -2.78 34.89 -11.66
N HIS A 266 -2.58 34.46 -10.41
CA HIS A 266 -3.28 34.99 -9.26
C HIS A 266 -2.87 36.44 -8.94
N GLU A 267 -1.60 36.78 -9.13
CA GLU A 267 -1.03 38.12 -8.90
C GLU A 267 -1.33 39.13 -10.02
N GLY A 268 -1.71 38.65 -11.21
CA GLY A 268 -2.06 39.50 -12.36
C GLY A 268 -0.89 39.96 -13.23
N ASP A 269 0.32 39.42 -13.05
CA ASP A 269 1.52 39.82 -13.81
C ASP A 269 1.55 39.21 -15.22
N GLN A 270 1.05 39.95 -16.21
CA GLN A 270 0.93 39.44 -17.59
C GLN A 270 2.27 39.31 -18.33
N HIS A 271 3.31 40.06 -17.96
CA HIS A 271 4.55 40.09 -18.74
C HIS A 271 5.40 38.85 -18.46
N GLU A 272 5.64 38.53 -17.18
CA GLU A 272 6.37 37.32 -16.79
C GLU A 272 5.62 36.04 -17.20
N LEU A 273 4.27 36.08 -17.18
CA LEU A 273 3.44 34.95 -17.61
C LEU A 273 3.69 34.52 -19.06
N MET A 274 4.00 35.44 -19.97
CA MET A 274 4.28 35.08 -21.37
C MET A 274 5.55 34.24 -21.49
N THR A 275 6.61 34.64 -20.80
CA THR A 275 7.90 33.92 -20.79
C THR A 275 7.74 32.52 -20.17
N LEU A 276 7.04 32.42 -19.04
CA LEU A 276 6.83 31.12 -18.37
C LEU A 276 5.98 30.17 -19.23
N ARG A 277 4.95 30.68 -19.92
CA ARG A 277 4.13 29.90 -20.85
C ARG A 277 4.93 29.40 -22.06
N GLU A 278 5.83 30.23 -22.58
CA GLU A 278 6.73 29.81 -23.66
C GLU A 278 7.68 28.70 -23.20
N GLU A 279 8.25 28.79 -21.99
CA GLU A 279 9.07 27.73 -21.43
C GLU A 279 8.28 26.42 -21.27
N LEU A 280 7.03 26.49 -20.79
CA LEU A 280 6.17 25.31 -20.65
C LEU A 280 5.88 24.65 -22.00
N SER A 281 5.60 25.45 -23.02
CA SER A 281 5.39 24.96 -24.39
C SER A 281 6.63 24.27 -24.96
N ARG A 282 7.84 24.76 -24.65
CA ARG A 282 9.10 24.13 -25.07
C ARG A 282 9.37 22.83 -24.33
N LEU A 283 8.95 22.72 -23.06
CA LEU A 283 9.12 21.50 -22.27
C LEU A 283 8.17 20.38 -22.72
N HIS A 284 6.90 20.68 -22.93
CA HIS A 284 5.92 19.69 -23.36
C HIS A 284 4.67 20.34 -24.00
N THR A 285 4.56 20.27 -25.33
CA THR A 285 3.46 20.89 -26.08
C THR A 285 2.08 20.40 -25.62
N GLY A 286 1.89 19.09 -25.45
CA GLY A 286 0.59 18.54 -25.01
C GLY A 286 0.13 19.02 -23.63
N LEU A 287 1.05 19.20 -22.69
CA LEU A 287 0.77 19.72 -21.35
C LEU A 287 0.40 21.20 -21.42
N PHE A 288 1.10 21.97 -22.25
CA PHE A 288 0.78 23.37 -22.52
C PHE A 288 -0.61 23.53 -23.15
N ASP A 289 -0.95 22.70 -24.14
CA ASP A 289 -2.27 22.73 -24.78
C ASP A 289 -3.39 22.42 -23.79
N ALA A 290 -3.19 21.40 -22.94
CA ALA A 290 -4.11 21.06 -21.86
C ALA A 290 -4.29 22.23 -20.87
N TYR A 291 -3.20 22.88 -20.47
CA TYR A 291 -3.25 24.08 -19.64
C TYR A 291 -4.04 25.22 -20.31
N MET A 292 -3.75 25.54 -21.57
CA MET A 292 -4.43 26.60 -22.31
C MET A 292 -5.92 26.33 -22.52
N ALA A 293 -6.32 25.06 -22.68
CA ALA A 293 -7.72 24.67 -22.79
C ALA A 293 -8.52 25.05 -21.53
N THR A 294 -7.97 24.84 -20.32
CA THR A 294 -8.65 25.20 -19.07
C THR A 294 -8.88 26.71 -18.91
N ARG A 295 -7.95 27.53 -19.43
CA ARG A 295 -8.02 29.00 -19.34
C ARG A 295 -8.93 29.63 -20.38
N LYS A 296 -9.13 28.99 -21.54
CA LYS A 296 -10.12 29.43 -22.54
C LYS A 296 -11.56 29.26 -22.03
N VAL A 297 -11.82 28.22 -21.25
CA VAL A 297 -13.14 27.94 -20.67
C VAL A 297 -13.50 28.91 -19.55
N GLN A 298 -12.52 29.37 -18.75
CA GLN A 298 -12.74 30.33 -17.66
C GLN A 298 -12.97 31.80 -18.10
N ARG A 299 -12.69 32.13 -19.38
CA ARG A 299 -12.90 33.48 -19.95
C ARG A 299 -14.23 33.63 -20.70
N ARG A 300 -15.12 32.63 -20.64
CA ARG A 300 -16.50 32.68 -21.14
C ARG A 300 -17.46 32.80 -19.97
#